data_AF-A0A816DCH4-F1
#
_entry.id   AF-A0A816DCH4-F1
#
_cell.length_a   1.000
_cell.length_b   1.000
_cell.length_c   1.000
_cell.angle_alpha   90.00
_cell.angle_beta   90.00
_cell.angle_gamma   90.00
#
_symmetry.space_group_name_H-M   'P 1'
#
loop_
_entity.id
_entity.type
_entity.pdbx_description
1 polymer ?
#
loop_
_entity_poly.entity_id
_entity_poly.type
_entity_poly.pdbx_seq_one_letter_code
_entity_poly.pdbx_strand_id
1 'polypeptide(L)'
;MAGVARYLEGHVYNRLNELVDFHEKKYRGKVFGLYFTALWCAPCCGFTPALVDFYKKYGKEKNFEIIFVSSDHDERSFDEYYKKMPWLKLDYQERRKKERLAK
;
A
#
# COMPACT_ATOMS: atom_id res chain seq x y z
N MET A 1 0.43 -15.81 -11.49
CA MET A 1 0.30 -14.35 -11.29
C MET A 1 1.35 -13.64 -12.13
N ALA A 2 0.98 -12.57 -12.84
CA ALA A 2 1.91 -11.74 -13.60
C ALA A 2 2.07 -10.37 -12.91
N GLY A 3 3.20 -9.70 -13.12
CA GLY A 3 3.44 -8.34 -12.62
C GLY A 3 3.81 -8.23 -11.14
N VAL A 4 3.55 -7.06 -10.58
CA VAL A 4 4.03 -6.61 -9.25
C VAL A 4 3.58 -7.51 -8.09
N ALA A 5 2.41 -8.15 -8.19
CA ALA A 5 1.87 -9.01 -7.14
C ALA A 5 2.79 -10.21 -6.85
N ARG A 6 3.40 -10.82 -7.87
CA ARG A 6 4.39 -11.91 -7.69
C ARG A 6 5.63 -11.44 -6.92
N TYR A 7 5.99 -10.17 -7.04
CA TYR A 7 7.15 -9.60 -6.37
C TYR A 7 6.89 -9.30 -4.88
N LEU A 8 5.64 -8.99 -4.57
CA LEU A 8 5.17 -8.54 -3.26
C LEU A 8 4.53 -9.66 -2.43
N GLU A 9 4.22 -10.79 -3.05
CA GLU A 9 3.66 -11.98 -2.41
C GLU A 9 4.48 -12.40 -1.19
N GLY A 10 3.79 -12.70 -0.08
CA GLY A 10 4.42 -13.04 1.20
C GLY A 10 4.78 -11.85 2.09
N HIS A 11 4.58 -10.61 1.64
CA HIS A 11 4.99 -9.43 2.42
C HIS A 11 3.99 -8.27 2.43
N VAL A 12 2.79 -8.48 1.89
CA VAL A 12 1.74 -7.46 1.89
C VAL A 12 0.70 -7.82 2.93
N TYR A 13 0.34 -6.84 3.74
CA TYR A 13 -0.56 -7.00 4.87
C TYR A 13 -1.80 -6.14 4.72
N ASN A 14 -2.93 -6.66 5.18
CA ASN A 14 -4.19 -5.93 5.19
C ASN A 14 -4.32 -5.04 6.44
N ARG A 15 -5.52 -4.48 6.64
CA ARG A 15 -5.83 -3.61 7.79
C ARG A 15 -5.94 -4.34 9.13
N LEU A 16 -6.12 -5.66 9.10
CA LEU A 16 -6.09 -6.54 10.27
C LEU A 16 -4.68 -7.07 10.56
N ASN A 17 -3.68 -6.60 9.81
CA ASN A 17 -2.30 -7.07 9.87
C ASN A 17 -2.15 -8.56 9.52
N GLU A 18 -3.05 -9.08 8.69
CA GLU A 18 -2.98 -10.43 8.14
C GLU A 18 -2.27 -10.39 6.78
N LEU A 19 -1.51 -11.45 6.50
CA LEU A 19 -0.83 -11.60 5.22
C LEU A 19 -1.85 -11.76 4.09
N VAL A 20 -1.66 -11.04 3.00
CA VAL A 20 -2.55 -11.06 1.83
C VAL A 20 -2.15 -12.19 0.89
N ASP A 21 -3.10 -13.09 0.63
CA ASP A 21 -3.05 -14.01 -0.51
C ASP A 21 -3.71 -13.36 -1.74
N PHE A 22 -2.89 -13.01 -2.73
CA PHE A 22 -3.38 -12.39 -3.96
C PHE A 22 -4.20 -13.36 -4.85
N HIS A 23 -4.24 -14.65 -4.53
CA HIS A 23 -5.08 -15.64 -5.19
C HIS A 23 -6.52 -15.65 -4.66
N GLU A 24 -6.81 -14.98 -3.54
CA GLU A 24 -8.19 -14.88 -3.06
C GLU A 24 -9.08 -14.11 -4.04
N LYS A 25 -10.35 -14.52 -4.14
CA LYS A 25 -11.36 -13.91 -5.04
C LYS A 25 -11.44 -12.38 -4.88
N LYS A 26 -11.22 -11.87 -3.66
CA LYS A 26 -11.22 -10.43 -3.36
C LYS A 26 -10.12 -9.66 -4.11
N TYR A 27 -8.96 -10.28 -4.38
CA TYR A 27 -7.79 -9.62 -4.96
C TYR A 27 -7.54 -10.00 -6.43
N ARG A 28 -8.11 -11.13 -6.88
CA ARG A 28 -7.96 -11.57 -8.28
C ARG A 28 -8.50 -10.55 -9.28
N GLY A 29 -7.68 -10.26 -10.29
CA GLY A 29 -8.04 -9.36 -11.39
C GLY A 29 -7.99 -7.87 -11.03
N LYS A 30 -7.70 -7.51 -9.77
CA LYS A 30 -7.54 -6.11 -9.36
C LYS A 30 -6.30 -5.47 -9.97
N VAL A 31 -6.41 -4.18 -10.24
CA VAL A 31 -5.25 -3.30 -10.50
C VAL A 31 -4.68 -2.83 -9.17
N PHE A 32 -3.37 -2.99 -8.98
CA PHE A 32 -2.68 -2.56 -7.77
C PHE A 32 -1.87 -1.29 -8.04
N GLY A 33 -2.18 -0.21 -7.33
CA GLY A 33 -1.39 1.02 -7.29
C GLY A 33 -0.39 0.97 -6.16
N LEU A 34 0.89 1.17 -6.46
CA LEU A 34 1.91 1.36 -5.42
C LEU A 34 1.95 2.82 -5.03
N TYR A 35 1.69 3.09 -3.75
CA TYR A 35 1.69 4.45 -3.22
C TYR A 35 2.92 4.68 -2.35
N PHE A 36 3.92 5.35 -2.92
CA PHE A 36 5.15 5.73 -2.25
C PHE A 36 4.97 7.07 -1.55
N THR A 37 4.99 7.08 -0.22
CA THR A 37 4.91 8.31 0.58
C THR A 37 5.57 8.10 1.94
N ALA A 38 5.74 9.19 2.69
CA ALA A 38 6.19 9.18 4.08
C ALA A 38 5.49 10.27 4.90
N LEU A 39 5.46 10.12 6.22
CA LEU A 39 4.88 11.08 7.17
C LEU A 39 5.66 12.38 7.22
N TRP A 40 6.99 12.30 7.12
CA TRP A 40 7.89 13.45 7.13
C TRP A 40 7.77 14.32 5.86
N CYS A 41 7.12 13.82 4.80
CA CYS A 41 6.88 14.57 3.58
C CYS A 41 5.64 15.48 3.73
N ALA A 42 5.87 16.73 4.15
CA ALA A 42 4.82 17.73 4.33
C ALA A 42 3.87 17.92 3.10
N PRO A 43 4.34 18.06 1.84
CA PRO A 43 3.44 18.18 0.69
C PRO A 43 2.69 16.86 0.39
N CYS A 44 3.29 15.70 0.68
CA CYS A 44 2.63 14.40 0.48
C CYS A 44 1.49 14.17 1.47
N CYS A 45 1.63 14.65 2.71
CA CYS A 45 0.59 14.58 3.74
C CYS A 45 -0.70 15.31 3.33
N GLY A 46 -0.61 16.33 2.48
CA GLY A 46 -1.78 17.02 1.92
C GLY A 46 -2.53 16.22 0.86
N PHE A 47 -1.86 15.31 0.15
CA PHE A 47 -2.49 14.50 -0.91
C PHE A 47 -3.21 13.26 -0.36
N THR A 48 -2.68 12.64 0.70
CA THR A 48 -3.24 11.41 1.28
C THR A 48 -4.75 11.51 1.58
N PRO A 49 -5.28 12.58 2.20
CA PRO A 49 -6.71 12.71 2.44
C PRO A 49 -7.54 12.64 1.16
N ALA A 50 -7.13 13.33 0.10
CA ALA A 50 -7.82 13.32 -1.19
C ALA A 50 -7.78 11.92 -1.83
N LEU A 51 -6.64 11.21 -1.73
CA LEU A 51 -6.53 9.83 -2.22
C LEU A 51 -7.40 8.85 -1.43
N VAL A 52 -7.51 9.05 -0.11
CA VAL A 52 -8.40 8.26 0.75
C VAL A 52 -9.86 8.46 0.34
N ASP A 53 -10.28 9.69 0.09
CA ASP A 53 -11.65 9.98 -0.34
C ASP A 53 -11.96 9.38 -1.72
N PHE A 54 -11.01 9.50 -2.66
CA PHE A 54 -11.12 8.84 -3.96
C PHE A 54 -11.23 7.31 -3.82
N TYR A 55 -10.37 6.69 -3.01
CA TYR A 55 -10.37 5.25 -2.79
C TYR A 55 -11.70 4.77 -2.18
N LYS A 56 -12.21 5.48 -1.17
CA LYS A 56 -13.50 5.14 -0.55
C LYS A 56 -14.65 5.25 -1.54
N LYS A 57 -14.63 6.26 -2.41
CA LYS A 57 -15.70 6.51 -3.38
C LYS A 57 -15.67 5.54 -4.56
N TYR A 58 -14.50 5.21 -5.10
CA TYR A 58 -14.39 4.49 -6.38
C TYR A 58 -13.63 3.17 -6.32
N GLY A 59 -12.99 2.82 -5.20
CA GLY A 59 -12.11 1.65 -5.11
C GLY A 59 -12.82 0.32 -5.42
N LYS A 60 -14.10 0.20 -5.01
CA LYS A 60 -14.93 -0.98 -5.31
C LYS A 60 -15.31 -1.07 -6.79
N GLU A 61 -15.68 0.06 -7.40
CA GLU A 61 -16.17 0.13 -8.79
C GLU A 61 -15.03 -0.02 -9.81
N LYS A 62 -13.84 0.47 -9.48
CA LYS A 62 -12.69 0.49 -10.41
C LYS A 62 -11.82 -0.76 -10.34
N ASN A 63 -12.24 -1.78 -9.59
CA ASN A 63 -11.48 -3.00 -9.35
C ASN A 63 -10.00 -2.70 -8.99
N PHE A 64 -9.81 -1.72 -8.11
CA PHE A 64 -8.52 -1.13 -7.79
C PHE A 64 -8.18 -1.37 -6.31
N GLU A 65 -6.89 -1.49 -6.01
CA GLU A 65 -6.37 -1.58 -4.65
C GLU A 65 -5.05 -0.81 -4.53
N ILE A 66 -4.78 -0.26 -3.35
CA ILE A 66 -3.54 0.46 -3.07
C ILE A 66 -2.66 -0.37 -2.13
N ILE A 67 -1.36 -0.39 -2.42
CA ILE A 67 -0.35 -0.90 -1.51
C ILE A 67 0.51 0.29 -1.09
N PHE A 68 0.43 0.63 0.18
CA PHE A 68 1.31 1.61 0.80
C PHE A 68 2.74 1.08 0.84
N VAL A 69 3.66 1.84 0.25
CA VAL A 69 5.10 1.56 0.25
C VAL A 69 5.81 2.71 0.95
N SER A 70 6.11 2.51 2.23
CA SER A 70 6.63 3.59 3.07
C SER A 70 8.04 4.03 2.70
N SER A 71 8.24 5.35 2.69
CA SER A 71 9.55 6.00 2.67
C SER A 71 9.91 6.62 4.03
N ASP A 72 9.19 6.27 5.09
CA ASP A 72 9.54 6.65 6.46
C ASP A 72 10.89 6.06 6.86
N HIS A 73 11.56 6.74 7.79
CA HIS A 73 12.88 6.38 8.30
C HIS A 73 12.81 5.42 9.49
N ASP A 74 11.67 5.37 10.16
CA ASP A 74 11.42 4.52 11.32
C ASP A 74 10.01 3.90 11.25
N GLU A 75 9.86 2.75 11.92
CA GLU A 75 8.63 1.94 11.91
C GLU A 75 7.48 2.64 12.66
N ARG A 76 7.79 3.47 13.66
CA ARG A 76 6.78 4.22 14.40
C ARG A 76 6.11 5.26 13.49
N SER A 77 6.88 6.03 12.73
CA SER A 77 6.36 7.00 11.75
C SER A 77 5.52 6.30 10.67
N PHE A 78 6.00 5.14 10.20
CA PHE A 78 5.26 4.28 9.28
C PHE A 78 3.88 3.88 9.83
N ASP A 79 3.84 3.32 11.04
CA ASP A 79 2.60 2.85 11.66
C ASP A 79 1.63 4.01 11.92
N GLU A 80 2.12 5.12 12.46
CA GLU A 80 1.30 6.32 12.70
C GLU A 80 0.68 6.85 11.42
N TYR A 81 1.43 6.83 10.32
CA TYR A 81 0.91 7.33 9.06
C TYR A 81 -0.08 6.36 8.42
N TYR A 82 0.24 5.06 8.45
CA TYR A 82 -0.61 4.02 7.88
C TYR A 82 -1.99 3.99 8.53
N LYS A 83 -2.15 4.34 9.82
CA LYS A 83 -3.47 4.44 10.49
C LYS A 83 -4.49 5.24 9.67
N LYS A 84 -4.05 6.25 8.90
CA LYS A 84 -4.89 7.14 8.10
C LYS A 84 -5.36 6.55 6.75
N MET A 85 -4.86 5.39 6.35
CA MET A 85 -4.98 4.85 4.98
C MET A 85 -5.80 3.55 4.90
N PRO A 86 -6.97 3.49 4.26
CA PRO A 86 -7.86 2.31 4.33
C PRO A 86 -7.50 1.16 3.36
N TRP A 87 -6.22 0.99 3.01
CA TRP A 87 -5.74 0.03 2.01
C TRP A 87 -4.61 -0.87 2.56
N LEU A 88 -3.91 -1.62 1.70
CA LEU A 88 -2.87 -2.59 2.08
C LEU A 88 -1.52 -1.92 2.36
N LYS A 89 -0.60 -2.59 3.06
CA LYS A 89 0.79 -2.14 3.25
C LYS A 89 1.79 -3.20 2.81
N LEU A 90 2.91 -2.78 2.24
CA LEU A 90 4.12 -3.59 2.23
C LEU A 90 4.71 -3.59 3.65
N ASP A 91 5.24 -4.74 4.09
CA ASP A 91 6.01 -4.83 5.32
C ASP A 91 7.08 -3.73 5.37
N TYR A 92 7.15 -3.01 6.49
CA TYR A 92 8.15 -1.97 6.69
C TYR A 92 9.57 -2.51 6.58
N GLN A 93 9.80 -3.76 7.00
CA GLN A 93 11.11 -4.40 6.99
C GLN A 93 11.62 -4.71 5.57
N GLU A 94 10.75 -4.74 4.56
CA GLU A 94 11.08 -5.05 3.17
C GLU A 94 11.69 -3.86 2.40
N ARG A 95 12.71 -3.23 2.99
CA ARG A 95 13.40 -2.05 2.44
C ARG A 95 14.03 -2.34 1.07
N ARG A 96 14.64 -3.52 0.91
CA ARG A 96 15.23 -3.95 -0.37
C ARG A 96 14.17 -4.07 -1.47
N LYS A 97 12.97 -4.55 -1.14
CA LYS A 97 11.87 -4.62 -2.12
C LYS A 97 11.38 -3.24 -2.49
N LYS A 98 11.20 -2.36 -1.51
CA LYS A 98 10.88 -0.94 -1.75
C LYS A 98 11.89 -0.27 -2.68
N GLU A 99 13.18 -0.46 -2.46
CA GLU A 99 14.23 0.10 -3.31
C GLU A 99 14.19 -0.40 -4.75
N ARG A 100 13.90 -1.69 -4.94
CA ARG A 100 13.76 -2.29 -6.28
C ARG A 100 12.52 -1.82 -7.02
N LEU A 101 11.45 -1.46 -6.30
CA LEU A 101 10.22 -0.92 -6.90
C LEU A 101 10.32 0.56 -7.24
N ALA A 102 11.31 1.27 -6.67
CA ALA A 102 11.51 2.70 -6.88
C ALA A 102 12.49 3.02 -8.04
N LYS A 103 12.93 2.00 -8.78
CA LYS A 103 13.83 2.09 -9.94
C LYS A 103 13.11 1.63 -11.19
#